data_AF-A0A7S3QIA2-F1
#
_entry.id   AF-A0A7S3QIA2-F1
#
_cell.length_a   1.000
_cell.length_b   1.000
_cell.length_c   1.000
_cell.angle_alpha   90.00
_cell.angle_beta   90.00
_cell.angle_gamma   90.00
#
_symmetry.space_group_name_H-M   'P 1'
#
loop_
_entity.id
_entity.type
_entity.pdbx_description
1 polymer ?
#
loop_
_entity_poly.entity_id
_entity_poly.type
_entity_poly.pdbx_seq_one_letter_code
_entity_poly.pdbx_strand_id
1 'polypeptide(L)'
;KKVYVWICCLCNNQHRVVEMKKRKEDIPFEEFHKVFHGRVTGIRHVLAMMSPWTGPEYLTRVWCIFELFTASMMEDCKITIEMPEREREDFLEGLDEDALIHADKLFSVLSSTDVESAEASVPSDRD
;
A
#
# COMPACT_ATOMS: atom_id res chain seq x y z
N LYS A 1 13.77 23.05 -6.55
CA LYS A 1 14.00 21.67 -6.06
C LYS A 1 13.32 20.70 -7.04
N LYS A 2 13.90 19.53 -7.31
CA LYS A 2 13.26 18.47 -8.11
C LYS A 2 12.67 17.43 -7.15
N VAL A 3 11.45 16.97 -7.44
CA VAL A 3 10.76 15.90 -6.71
C VAL A 3 10.64 14.70 -7.64
N TYR A 4 10.91 13.52 -7.12
CA TYR A 4 10.77 12.26 -7.85
C TYR A 4 9.75 11.42 -7.12
N VAL A 5 8.78 10.88 -7.87
CA VAL A 5 7.72 10.03 -7.32
C VAL A 5 7.87 8.67 -7.99
N TRP A 6 7.74 7.62 -7.20
CA TRP A 6 7.69 6.26 -7.69
C TRP A 6 6.29 5.72 -7.44
N ILE A 7 5.68 5.17 -8.50
CA ILE A 7 4.36 4.54 -8.44
C ILE A 7 4.54 3.16 -9.07
N CYS A 8 4.23 2.11 -8.32
CA CYS A 8 4.52 0.72 -8.71
C CYS A 8 3.98 0.35 -10.11
N CYS A 9 2.78 0.79 -10.45
CA CYS A 9 2.15 0.51 -11.74
C CYS A 9 2.76 1.29 -12.91
N LEU A 10 3.44 2.43 -12.65
CA LEU A 10 4.04 3.29 -13.68
C LEU A 10 5.55 3.04 -13.85
N CYS A 11 6.23 2.68 -12.77
CA CYS A 11 7.69 2.57 -12.74
C CYS A 11 8.19 1.14 -12.96
N ASN A 12 7.33 0.13 -12.81
CA ASN A 12 7.64 -1.24 -13.16
C ASN A 12 7.12 -1.53 -14.58
N ASN A 13 7.91 -2.24 -15.38
CA ASN A 13 7.49 -2.64 -16.72
C ASN A 13 6.41 -3.74 -16.64
N GLN A 14 5.15 -3.32 -16.51
CA GLN A 14 3.99 -4.21 -16.42
C GLN A 14 3.76 -5.02 -17.71
N HIS A 15 4.23 -4.53 -18.87
CA HIS A 15 4.15 -5.29 -20.13
C HIS A 15 4.93 -6.59 -20.07
N ARG A 16 6.10 -6.59 -19.42
CA ARG A 16 6.90 -7.79 -19.21
C ARG A 16 6.15 -8.85 -18.41
N VAL A 17 5.41 -8.43 -17.38
CA VAL A 17 4.58 -9.32 -16.55
C VAL A 17 3.48 -9.97 -17.40
N VAL A 18 2.80 -9.16 -18.22
CA VAL A 18 1.73 -9.64 -19.10
C VAL A 18 2.26 -10.61 -20.17
N GLU A 19 3.43 -10.34 -20.74
CA GLU A 19 4.06 -11.21 -21.74
C GLU A 19 4.50 -12.55 -21.16
N MET A 20 5.12 -12.56 -19.98
CA MET A 20 5.48 -13.77 -19.24
C MET A 20 4.22 -14.62 -18.97
N LYS A 21 3.16 -13.99 -18.46
CA LYS A 21 1.87 -14.67 -18.25
C LYS A 21 1.28 -15.28 -19.51
N LYS A 22 1.36 -14.58 -20.66
CA LYS A 22 0.94 -15.13 -21.97
C LYS A 22 1.73 -16.39 -22.35
N ARG A 23 2.99 -16.47 -21.92
CA ARG A 23 3.85 -17.65 -22.10
C ARG A 23 3.68 -18.72 -21.01
N LYS A 24 2.78 -18.49 -20.04
CA LYS A 24 2.60 -19.33 -18.84
C LYS A 24 3.84 -19.39 -17.95
N GLU A 25 4.61 -18.31 -17.96
CA GLU A 25 5.76 -18.08 -17.09
C GLU A 25 5.38 -16.99 -16.08
N ASP A 26 5.93 -17.07 -14.87
CA ASP A 26 5.78 -16.05 -13.85
C ASP A 26 7.12 -15.37 -13.57
N ILE A 27 7.05 -14.11 -13.15
CA ILE A 27 8.24 -13.41 -12.64
C ILE A 27 8.50 -13.96 -11.23
N PRO A 28 9.74 -14.37 -10.92
CA PRO A 28 10.06 -14.86 -9.58
C PRO A 28 9.72 -13.82 -8.50
N PHE A 29 9.11 -14.28 -7.41
CA PHE A 29 8.81 -13.45 -6.23
C PHE A 29 10.00 -12.59 -5.80
N GLU A 30 11.20 -13.19 -5.77
CA GLU A 30 12.44 -12.51 -5.38
C GLU A 30 12.79 -11.29 -6.23
N GLU A 31 12.39 -11.27 -7.50
CA GLU A 31 12.62 -10.11 -8.36
C GLU A 31 11.73 -8.94 -7.93
N PHE A 32 10.44 -9.20 -7.67
CA PHE A 32 9.53 -8.18 -7.16
C PHE A 32 9.92 -7.75 -5.75
N HIS A 33 10.17 -8.68 -4.85
CA HIS A 33 10.62 -8.41 -3.48
C HIS A 33 11.81 -7.45 -3.46
N LYS A 34 12.85 -7.72 -4.25
CA LYS A 34 14.03 -6.82 -4.35
C LYS A 34 13.69 -5.43 -4.87
N VAL A 35 12.82 -5.33 -5.88
CA VAL A 35 12.41 -4.03 -6.43
C VAL A 35 11.61 -3.25 -5.39
N PHE A 36 10.54 -3.81 -4.84
CA PHE A 36 9.67 -3.14 -3.87
C PHE A 36 10.45 -2.76 -2.61
N HIS A 37 11.20 -3.69 -2.02
CA HIS A 37 12.01 -3.44 -0.84
C HIS A 37 13.06 -2.34 -1.10
N GLY A 38 13.78 -2.42 -2.22
CA GLY A 38 14.79 -1.42 -2.58
C GLY A 38 14.22 -0.02 -2.83
N ARG A 39 12.99 0.08 -3.33
CA ARG A 39 12.32 1.37 -3.56
C ARG A 39 11.86 2.00 -2.26
N VAL A 40 11.20 1.25 -1.39
CA VAL A 40 10.74 1.75 -0.09
C VAL A 40 11.93 2.21 0.76
N THR A 41 12.95 1.36 0.87
CA THR A 41 14.15 1.66 1.67
C THR A 41 14.97 2.83 1.11
N GLY A 42 14.94 3.04 -0.22
CA GLY A 42 15.63 4.17 -0.86
C GLY A 42 14.89 5.50 -0.79
N ILE A 43 13.56 5.50 -0.93
CA ILE A 43 12.74 6.73 -0.96
C ILE A 43 12.48 7.26 0.46
N ARG A 44 12.23 6.37 1.43
CA ARG A 44 12.00 6.68 2.86
C ARG A 44 10.84 7.63 3.14
N HIS A 45 9.94 7.78 2.17
CA HIS A 45 8.68 8.47 2.34
C HIS A 45 7.61 7.74 1.54
N VAL A 46 6.75 7.00 2.22
CA VAL A 46 5.64 6.26 1.63
C VAL A 46 4.36 7.08 1.78
N LEU A 47 3.66 7.25 0.67
CA LEU A 47 2.33 7.85 0.60
C LEU A 47 1.32 6.69 0.47
N ALA A 48 0.67 6.34 1.57
CA ALA A 48 -0.34 5.30 1.61
C ALA A 48 -1.70 5.90 1.26
N MET A 49 -2.22 5.57 0.08
CA MET A 49 -3.50 6.09 -0.41
C MET A 49 -4.65 5.25 0.16
N MET A 50 -5.23 5.69 1.27
CA MET A 50 -6.28 4.96 1.98
C MET A 50 -7.66 5.44 1.54
N SER A 51 -8.11 4.99 0.36
CA SER A 51 -9.46 5.27 -0.16
C SER A 51 -10.15 3.98 -0.60
N PRO A 52 -11.42 3.77 -0.21
CA PRO A 52 -12.14 4.52 0.84
C PRO A 52 -11.47 4.34 2.22
N TRP A 53 -11.42 5.36 3.07
CA TRP A 53 -10.70 5.32 4.36
C TRP A 53 -11.29 4.30 5.34
N THR A 54 -12.57 3.97 5.20
CA THR A 54 -13.28 2.97 6.02
C THR A 54 -12.99 1.52 5.62
N GLY A 55 -12.33 1.30 4.48
CA GLY A 55 -12.04 -0.02 3.93
C GLY A 55 -11.15 0.12 2.71
N PRO A 56 -9.90 0.59 2.86
CA PRO A 56 -9.09 1.00 1.74
C PRO A 56 -8.60 -0.21 0.97
N GLU A 57 -8.75 -0.17 -0.36
CA GLU A 57 -8.19 -1.21 -1.25
C GLU A 57 -6.68 -1.36 -1.06
N TYR A 58 -5.99 -0.30 -0.62
CA TYR A 58 -4.58 -0.35 -0.27
C TYR A 58 -4.24 -1.46 0.73
N LEU A 59 -5.13 -1.76 1.69
CA LEU A 59 -4.94 -2.80 2.70
C LEU A 59 -5.40 -4.20 2.24
N THR A 60 -5.90 -4.34 1.01
CA THR A 60 -6.27 -5.64 0.44
C THR A 60 -5.22 -6.16 -0.55
N ARG A 61 -4.16 -5.40 -0.84
CA ARG A 61 -3.17 -5.72 -1.88
C ARG A 61 -1.85 -6.12 -1.24
N VAL A 62 -1.36 -7.34 -1.50
CA VAL A 62 -0.18 -7.92 -0.82
C VAL A 62 1.05 -7.01 -0.91
N TRP A 63 1.31 -6.43 -2.10
CA TRP A 63 2.46 -5.57 -2.32
C TRP A 63 2.34 -4.21 -1.62
N CYS A 64 1.13 -3.65 -1.50
CA CYS A 64 0.90 -2.40 -0.77
C CYS A 64 1.06 -2.59 0.74
N ILE A 65 0.58 -3.73 1.27
CA ILE A 65 0.80 -4.12 2.66
C ILE A 65 2.30 -4.34 2.92
N PHE A 66 3.00 -5.02 2.01
CA PHE A 66 4.45 -5.21 2.09
C PHE A 66 5.22 -3.89 2.12
N GLU A 67 4.86 -2.92 1.26
CA GLU A 67 5.47 -1.60 1.24
C GLU A 67 5.26 -0.84 2.55
N LEU A 68 4.03 -0.89 3.08
CA LEU A 68 3.67 -0.26 4.35
C LEU A 68 4.41 -0.89 5.53
N PHE A 69 4.44 -2.23 5.60
CA PHE A 69 5.18 -2.98 6.62
C PHE A 69 6.68 -2.70 6.55
N THR A 70 7.26 -2.74 5.35
CA THR A 70 8.68 -2.43 5.15
C THR A 70 8.99 -1.02 5.65
N ALA A 71 8.13 -0.04 5.32
CA ALA A 71 8.30 1.33 5.81
C ALA A 71 8.15 1.44 7.34
N SER A 72 7.20 0.72 7.96
CA SER A 72 6.97 0.80 9.41
C SER A 72 8.09 0.19 10.24
N MET A 73 8.86 -0.74 9.66
CA MET A 73 10.00 -1.37 10.30
C MET A 73 11.28 -0.51 10.25
N MET A 74 11.26 0.62 9.55
CA MET A 74 12.41 1.53 9.41
C MET A 74 12.31 2.71 10.38
N GLU A 75 13.40 3.03 11.07
CA GLU A 75 13.44 4.13 12.05
C GLU A 75 13.24 5.53 11.44
N ASP A 76 13.57 5.70 10.17
CA ASP A 76 13.62 6.99 9.46
C ASP A 76 12.88 6.94 8.12
N CYS A 77 11.80 6.16 8.06
CA CYS A 77 10.85 6.20 6.96
C CYS A 77 9.59 6.95 7.38
N LYS A 78 9.23 8.00 6.63
CA LYS A 78 7.97 8.71 6.84
C LYS A 78 6.84 7.96 6.15
N ILE A 79 5.81 7.60 6.89
CA ILE A 79 4.53 7.16 6.31
C ILE A 79 3.56 8.33 6.38
N THR A 80 2.91 8.64 5.26
CA THR A 80 1.84 9.64 5.19
C THR A 80 0.62 8.96 4.62
N ILE A 81 -0.47 9.00 5.38
CA ILE A 81 -1.76 8.49 4.95
C ILE A 81 -2.46 9.62 4.20
N GLU A 82 -2.78 9.36 2.94
CA GLU A 82 -3.49 10.30 2.07
C GLU A 82 -4.88 9.74 1.78
N MET A 83 -5.89 10.59 1.86
CA MET A 83 -7.29 10.26 1.54
C MET A 83 -7.92 11.42 0.74
N PRO A 84 -8.93 11.16 -0.11
CA PRO A 84 -9.63 12.20 -0.85
C PRO A 84 -10.20 13.29 0.06
N GLU A 85 -10.33 14.51 -0.45
CA GLU A 85 -10.73 15.68 0.35
C GLU A 85 -12.05 15.46 1.10
N ARG A 86 -13.06 14.93 0.40
CA ARG A 86 -14.36 14.58 1.01
C ARG A 86 -14.23 13.54 2.13
N GLU A 87 -13.39 12.54 1.93
CA GLU A 87 -13.16 11.50 2.92
C GLU A 87 -12.39 12.03 4.14
N ARG A 88 -11.50 13.00 3.92
CA ARG A 88 -10.84 13.74 4.99
C ARG A 88 -11.82 14.58 5.79
N GLU A 89 -12.75 15.27 5.12
CA GLU A 89 -13.82 16.03 5.76
C GLU A 89 -14.70 15.10 6.59
N ASP A 90 -15.19 14.00 6.01
CA ASP A 90 -15.99 12.99 6.71
C ASP A 90 -15.24 12.41 7.93
N PHE A 91 -13.92 12.22 7.82
CA PHE A 91 -13.07 11.78 8.92
C PHE A 91 -12.94 12.85 10.02
N LEU A 92 -12.70 14.11 9.65
CA LEU A 92 -12.52 15.23 10.59
C LEU A 92 -13.82 15.61 11.29
N GLU A 93 -14.95 15.64 10.59
CA GLU A 93 -16.27 15.89 11.18
C GLU A 93 -16.60 14.83 12.25
N GLY A 94 -16.31 13.56 11.96
CA GLY A 94 -16.46 12.48 12.94
C GLY A 94 -15.54 12.64 14.17
N LEU A 95 -14.39 13.30 14.02
CA LEU A 95 -13.51 13.54 15.17
C LEU A 95 -14.04 14.63 16.12
N ASP A 96 -14.78 15.62 15.63
CA ASP A 96 -15.33 16.69 16.47
C ASP A 96 -16.59 16.26 17.24
N GLU A 97 -17.40 15.36 16.68
CA GLU A 97 -18.63 14.88 17.32
C GLU A 97 -18.37 13.69 18.27
N ASP A 98 -17.45 12.77 17.92
CA ASP A 98 -17.10 11.58 18.74
C ASP A 98 -15.66 11.09 18.45
N ALA A 99 -14.65 11.92 18.77
CA ALA A 99 -13.22 11.68 18.54
C ALA A 99 -12.71 10.25 18.80
N LEU A 100 -13.14 9.66 19.92
CA LEU A 100 -12.72 8.31 20.33
C LEU A 100 -13.27 7.24 19.39
N ILE A 101 -14.55 7.33 19.00
CA ILE A 101 -15.21 6.34 18.14
C ILE A 101 -14.60 6.35 16.74
N HIS A 102 -14.28 7.54 16.21
CA HIS A 102 -13.74 7.66 14.86
C HIS A 102 -12.24 7.34 14.78
N ALA A 103 -11.47 7.66 15.82
CA ALA A 103 -10.11 7.12 15.97
C ALA A 103 -10.15 5.59 16.07
N ASP A 104 -11.05 5.03 16.88
CA ASP A 104 -11.26 3.58 16.98
C ASP A 104 -11.64 2.96 15.63
N LYS A 105 -12.39 3.66 14.78
CA LYS A 105 -12.73 3.19 13.43
C LYS A 105 -11.52 3.14 12.52
N LEU A 106 -10.65 4.16 12.53
CA LEU A 106 -9.38 4.12 11.78
C LEU A 106 -8.47 2.99 12.28
N PHE A 107 -8.32 2.86 13.61
CA PHE A 107 -7.55 1.76 14.20
C PHE A 107 -8.18 0.40 13.89
N SER A 108 -9.50 0.31 13.88
CA SER A 108 -10.23 -0.91 13.51
C SER A 108 -9.92 -1.30 12.07
N VAL A 109 -9.98 -0.36 11.13
CA VAL A 109 -9.63 -0.60 9.71
C VAL A 109 -8.18 -1.08 9.59
N LEU A 110 -7.23 -0.40 10.23
CA LEU A 110 -5.82 -0.81 10.21
C LEU A 110 -5.63 -2.19 10.86
N SER A 111 -6.31 -2.47 11.97
CA SER A 111 -6.24 -3.75 12.69
C SER A 111 -6.93 -4.90 11.95
N SER A 112 -7.90 -4.60 11.10
CA SER A 112 -8.59 -5.58 10.25
C SER A 112 -7.79 -5.96 9.00
N THR A 113 -6.59 -5.39 8.82
CA THR A 113 -5.70 -5.80 7.74
C THR A 113 -5.34 -7.27 7.91
N ASP A 114 -5.83 -8.09 7.00
CA ASP A 114 -5.55 -9.51 6.96
C ASP A 114 -4.66 -9.82 5.75
N VAL A 115 -3.40 -10.12 6.04
CA VAL A 115 -2.40 -10.42 5.00
C VAL A 115 -2.70 -11.77 4.33
N GLU A 116 -3.32 -12.72 5.04
CA GLU A 116 -3.63 -14.05 4.50
C GLU A 116 -4.71 -13.96 3.41
N SER A 117 -5.69 -13.05 3.56
CA SER A 117 -6.71 -12.78 2.56
C SER A 117 -6.32 -11.73 1.52
N ALA A 118 -5.09 -11.20 1.57
CA ALA A 118 -4.64 -10.19 0.62
C ALA A 118 -4.57 -10.72 -0.82
N GLU A 119 -4.91 -9.85 -1.76
CA GLU A 119 -4.91 -10.15 -3.19
C GLU A 119 -3.54 -9.90 -3.81
N ALA A 120 -3.16 -10.83 -4.68
CA ALA A 120 -2.02 -10.70 -5.56
C ALA A 120 -2.45 -10.96 -7.00
N SER A 121 -1.96 -10.16 -7.95
CA SER A 121 -2.20 -10.42 -9.37
C SER A 121 -1.50 -11.69 -9.85
N VAL A 122 -0.44 -12.15 -9.16
CA VAL A 122 0.21 -13.44 -9.37
C VAL A 122 -0.05 -14.29 -8.11
N PRO A 123 -0.73 -15.45 -8.20
CA PRO A 123 -1.08 -16.24 -7.01
C PRO A 123 0.12 -16.63 -6.14
N SER A 124 1.27 -16.92 -6.75
CA SER A 124 2.50 -17.28 -6.03
C SER A 124 3.12 -16.14 -5.21
N ASP A 125 2.68 -14.89 -5.39
CA ASP A 125 3.16 -13.77 -4.56
C ASP A 125 2.47 -13.73 -3.19
N ARG A 126 1.41 -14.53 -2.99
CA ARG A 126 0.70 -14.67 -1.72
C ARG A 126 1.22 -15.82 -0.85
N ASP A 127 1.66 -16.90 -1.50
CA ASP A 127 2.03 -18.18 -0.86
C ASP A 127 3.52 -18.22 -0.45
#